data_AF-A0A8J8DVK6-F1
#
_entry.id   AF-A0A8J8DVK6-F1
#
_cell.length_a   1.000
_cell.length_b   1.000
_cell.length_c   1.000
_cell.angle_alpha   90.00
_cell.angle_beta   90.00
_cell.angle_gamma   90.00
#
_symmetry.space_group_name_H-M   'P 1'
#
loop_
_entity.id
_entity.type
_entity.pdbx_description
1 polymer ?
#
loop_
_entity_poly.entity_id
_entity_poly.type
_entity_poly.pdbx_seq_one_letter_code
_entity_poly.pdbx_strand_id
1 'polypeptide(L)'
;MEKIEVIFYIEGLGSDKKVLERAMKETAENLRNEKNVEVKYVRVEDVLENSEEDILKYSGVIEAQLVGDLADIVRLTLRYSPAIVEVLGPGKLEIESKELMKILGEVSLFMGKLMEKFGGLAVYPKLDDIPTPDIGYSREEIESLIVDDRNILYRFVIEVFGENEEGIKETMAKALSIEGCRINKLAVQGQEEEGRFKGLLAAELLSSFETLFQLTGKYAPVAISIIEPEIIDITANELQNTLTDLGGFVNELVTRPVKRQIMEKKNTEFKLNP
;
A
#
# COMPACT_ATOMS: atom_id res chain seq x y z
N MET A 1 -15.21 -5.87 -17.72
CA MET A 1 -13.84 -6.01 -17.20
C MET A 1 -13.54 -7.47 -17.04
N GLU A 2 -12.28 -7.85 -17.25
CA GLU A 2 -11.82 -9.21 -17.03
C GLU A 2 -11.94 -9.56 -15.54
N LYS A 3 -12.36 -10.79 -15.24
CA LYS A 3 -12.55 -11.26 -13.86
C LYS A 3 -11.24 -11.80 -13.33
N ILE A 4 -10.88 -11.38 -12.13
CA ILE A 4 -9.71 -11.81 -11.37
C ILE A 4 -10.19 -12.78 -10.31
N GLU A 5 -9.50 -13.91 -10.21
CA GLU A 5 -9.71 -14.91 -9.17
C GLU A 5 -8.52 -14.91 -8.21
N VAL A 6 -8.81 -14.75 -6.92
CA VAL A 6 -7.80 -14.64 -5.86
C VAL A 6 -8.14 -15.51 -4.65
N ILE A 7 -7.12 -15.87 -3.88
CA ILE A 7 -7.26 -16.36 -2.51
C ILE A 7 -6.68 -15.30 -1.56
N PHE A 8 -7.48 -14.87 -0.60
CA PHE A 8 -7.04 -14.01 0.50
C PHE A 8 -6.70 -14.86 1.72
N TYR A 9 -5.53 -14.62 2.30
CA TYR A 9 -5.14 -15.12 3.61
C TYR A 9 -5.15 -13.96 4.60
N ILE A 10 -6.19 -13.90 5.42
CA ILE A 10 -6.37 -12.82 6.41
C ILE A 10 -5.96 -13.35 7.77
N GLU A 11 -4.91 -12.77 8.34
CA GLU A 11 -4.38 -13.15 9.64
C GLU A 11 -5.00 -12.31 10.76
N GLY A 12 -5.36 -12.97 11.86
CA GLY A 12 -5.77 -12.32 13.09
C GLY A 12 -4.86 -12.73 14.25
N LEU A 13 -4.46 -11.73 15.06
CA LEU A 13 -3.70 -11.93 16.29
C LEU A 13 -4.50 -11.41 17.48
N GLY A 14 -4.44 -12.09 18.61
CA GLY A 14 -5.21 -11.74 19.80
C GLY A 14 -4.60 -12.24 21.12
N SER A 15 -4.95 -11.56 22.21
CA SER A 15 -4.58 -11.96 23.58
C SER A 15 -5.60 -12.88 24.24
N ASP A 16 -6.83 -12.93 23.72
CA ASP A 16 -7.92 -13.80 24.18
C ASP A 16 -8.47 -14.62 23.00
N LYS A 17 -8.46 -15.94 23.15
CA LYS A 17 -8.88 -16.89 22.12
C LYS A 17 -10.33 -16.68 21.69
N LYS A 18 -11.26 -16.51 22.64
CA LYS A 18 -12.69 -16.39 22.34
C LYS A 18 -13.00 -15.07 21.62
N VAL A 19 -12.28 -14.00 21.98
CA VAL A 19 -12.41 -12.71 21.30
C VAL A 19 -11.91 -12.81 19.86
N LEU A 20 -10.75 -13.45 19.64
CA LEU A 20 -10.20 -13.66 18.31
C LEU A 20 -11.12 -14.54 17.44
N GLU A 21 -11.56 -15.69 17.96
CA GLU A 21 -12.51 -16.59 17.28
C GLU A 21 -13.78 -15.85 16.86
N ARG A 22 -14.34 -15.00 17.74
CA ARG A 22 -15.53 -14.20 17.43
C ARG A 22 -15.25 -13.19 16.31
N ALA A 23 -14.15 -12.46 16.39
CA ALA A 23 -13.77 -11.47 15.39
C ALA A 23 -13.53 -12.12 14.02
N MET A 24 -12.85 -13.26 13.99
CA MET A 24 -12.62 -14.02 12.76
C MET A 24 -13.92 -14.53 12.15
N LYS A 25 -14.84 -15.03 12.98
CA LYS A 25 -16.16 -15.46 12.51
C LYS A 25 -16.96 -14.31 11.89
N GLU A 26 -16.95 -13.14 12.53
CA GLU A 26 -17.62 -11.94 12.01
C GLU A 26 -17.00 -11.48 10.69
N THR A 27 -15.68 -11.44 10.58
CA THR A 27 -14.98 -11.13 9.31
C THR A 27 -15.35 -12.13 8.22
N ALA A 28 -15.39 -13.43 8.53
CA ALA A 28 -15.76 -14.46 7.58
C ALA A 28 -17.23 -14.35 7.14
N GLU A 29 -18.14 -13.98 8.04
CA GLU A 29 -19.55 -13.70 7.70
C GLU A 29 -19.68 -12.47 6.81
N ASN A 30 -18.92 -11.41 7.08
CA ASN A 30 -18.89 -10.22 6.24
C ASN A 30 -18.39 -10.53 4.83
N LEU A 31 -17.30 -11.30 4.70
CA LEU A 31 -16.77 -11.76 3.41
C LEU A 31 -17.81 -12.56 2.62
N ARG A 32 -18.50 -13.50 3.26
CA ARG A 32 -19.57 -14.31 2.61
C ARG A 32 -20.74 -13.47 2.10
N ASN A 33 -20.94 -12.28 2.67
CA ASN A 33 -22.04 -11.38 2.34
C ASN A 33 -21.65 -10.26 1.35
N GLU A 34 -20.41 -10.24 0.85
CA GLU A 34 -20.00 -9.29 -0.19
C GLU A 34 -20.82 -9.51 -1.46
N LYS A 35 -21.35 -8.42 -2.02
CA LYS A 35 -22.33 -8.49 -3.13
C LYS A 35 -21.72 -8.23 -4.51
N ASN A 36 -20.57 -7.57 -4.55
CA ASN A 36 -19.94 -7.16 -5.79
C ASN A 36 -18.97 -8.22 -6.34
N VAL A 37 -18.64 -9.23 -5.53
CA VAL A 37 -17.78 -10.33 -5.92
C VAL A 37 -18.50 -11.67 -5.76
N GLU A 38 -18.06 -12.65 -6.52
CA GLU A 38 -18.45 -14.04 -6.34
C GLU A 38 -17.53 -14.67 -5.29
N VAL A 39 -18.12 -15.07 -4.16
CA VAL A 39 -17.40 -15.76 -3.08
C VAL A 39 -17.49 -17.26 -3.32
N LYS A 40 -16.37 -17.89 -3.70
CA LYS A 40 -16.34 -19.35 -3.93
C LYS A 40 -16.34 -20.10 -2.61
N TYR A 41 -15.48 -19.71 -1.67
CA TYR A 41 -15.49 -20.23 -0.31
C TYR A 41 -14.87 -19.25 0.68
N VAL A 42 -15.20 -19.45 1.95
CA VAL A 42 -14.54 -18.80 3.10
C VAL A 42 -14.36 -19.85 4.19
N ARG A 43 -13.11 -20.18 4.50
CA ARG A 43 -12.69 -21.14 5.54
C ARG A 43 -12.03 -20.39 6.68
N VAL A 44 -12.44 -20.69 7.91
CA VAL A 44 -11.82 -20.15 9.12
C VAL A 44 -11.04 -21.29 9.72
N GLU A 45 -9.73 -21.13 9.84
CA GLU A 45 -8.85 -22.12 10.48
C GLU A 45 -8.97 -22.06 12.00
N ASP A 46 -8.57 -23.14 12.66
CA ASP A 46 -8.53 -23.21 14.12
C ASP A 46 -7.54 -22.19 14.69
N VAL A 47 -7.95 -21.52 15.78
CA VAL A 47 -7.07 -20.59 16.49
C VAL A 47 -6.02 -21.36 17.29
N LEU A 48 -4.75 -21.09 16.96
CA LEU A 48 -3.57 -21.66 17.57
C LEU A 48 -3.05 -20.77 18.71
N GLU A 49 -2.51 -21.40 19.75
CA GLU A 49 -1.84 -20.71 20.86
C GLU A 49 -0.32 -20.85 20.71
N ASN A 50 0.40 -19.72 20.68
CA ASN A 50 1.84 -19.66 20.78
C ASN A 50 2.23 -19.34 22.23
N SER A 51 2.67 -20.36 22.97
CA SER A 51 3.06 -20.22 24.37
C SER A 51 4.35 -19.42 24.60
N GLU A 52 5.10 -19.09 23.55
CA GLU A 52 6.31 -18.25 23.63
C GLU A 52 5.99 -16.74 23.53
N GLU A 53 4.76 -16.38 23.15
CA GLU A 53 4.28 -15.00 23.07
C GLU A 53 3.49 -14.66 24.34
N ASP A 54 3.92 -13.64 25.10
CA ASP A 54 3.24 -13.27 26.35
C ASP A 54 1.99 -12.39 26.13
N ILE A 55 1.89 -11.71 24.97
CA ILE A 55 0.88 -10.66 24.77
C ILE A 55 -0.14 -11.01 23.68
N LEU A 56 0.31 -11.39 22.47
CA LEU A 56 -0.57 -11.81 21.37
C LEU A 56 -0.43 -13.31 21.12
N LYS A 57 -0.74 -14.10 22.14
CA LYS A 57 -0.51 -15.54 22.13
C LYS A 57 -1.44 -16.35 21.23
N TYR A 58 -2.51 -15.76 20.70
CA TYR A 58 -3.43 -16.46 19.80
C TYR A 58 -3.31 -15.93 18.38
N SER A 59 -3.28 -16.85 17.42
CA SER A 59 -3.27 -16.55 15.99
C SER A 59 -4.31 -17.40 15.26
N GLY A 60 -4.84 -16.86 14.16
CA GLY A 60 -5.74 -17.60 13.29
C GLY A 60 -5.74 -17.01 11.88
N VAL A 61 -6.18 -17.82 10.92
CA VAL A 61 -6.22 -17.44 9.50
C VAL A 61 -7.62 -17.66 8.93
N ILE A 62 -8.08 -16.72 8.10
CA ILE A 62 -9.22 -16.89 7.22
C ILE A 62 -8.68 -17.04 5.79
N GLU A 63 -9.06 -18.12 5.13
CA GLU A 63 -8.80 -18.35 3.70
C GLU A 63 -10.09 -18.09 2.92
N ALA A 64 -10.07 -17.13 1.99
CA ALA A 64 -11.24 -16.75 1.21
C ALA A 64 -10.92 -16.68 -0.29
N GLN A 65 -11.57 -17.51 -1.09
CA GLN A 65 -11.45 -17.48 -2.55
C GLN A 65 -12.56 -16.62 -3.14
N LEU A 66 -12.16 -15.62 -3.92
CA LEU A 66 -13.01 -14.54 -4.42
C LEU A 66 -12.80 -14.34 -5.92
N VAL A 67 -13.87 -14.01 -6.63
CA VAL A 67 -13.81 -13.61 -8.04
C VAL A 67 -14.49 -12.26 -8.25
N GLY A 68 -13.77 -11.29 -8.79
CA GLY A 68 -14.26 -9.92 -8.98
C GLY A 68 -13.50 -9.20 -10.09
N ASP A 69 -13.87 -7.96 -10.39
CA ASP A 69 -13.02 -7.09 -11.20
C ASP A 69 -11.90 -6.46 -10.36
N LEU A 70 -10.93 -5.79 -11.01
CA LEU A 70 -9.79 -5.19 -10.31
C LEU A 70 -10.22 -4.20 -9.23
N ALA A 71 -11.24 -3.38 -9.50
CA ALA A 71 -11.69 -2.36 -8.56
C ALA A 71 -12.26 -2.99 -7.29
N ASP A 72 -13.12 -4.00 -7.44
CA ASP A 72 -13.70 -4.70 -6.30
C ASP A 72 -12.66 -5.51 -5.53
N ILE A 73 -11.72 -6.19 -6.19
CA ILE A 73 -10.63 -6.90 -5.50
C ILE A 73 -9.72 -5.93 -4.72
N VAL A 74 -9.37 -4.77 -5.28
CA VAL A 74 -8.61 -3.74 -4.56
C VAL A 74 -9.39 -3.21 -3.36
N ARG A 75 -10.70 -2.95 -3.49
CA ARG A 75 -11.54 -2.51 -2.36
C ARG A 75 -11.59 -3.55 -1.24
N LEU A 76 -11.71 -4.83 -1.58
CA LEU A 76 -11.70 -5.91 -0.60
C LEU A 76 -10.33 -6.05 0.07
N THR A 77 -9.25 -5.87 -0.69
CA THR A 77 -7.88 -5.83 -0.15
C THR A 77 -7.73 -4.71 0.89
N LEU A 78 -8.20 -3.50 0.57
CA LEU A 78 -8.20 -2.37 1.51
C LEU A 78 -9.06 -2.63 2.76
N ARG A 79 -10.23 -3.25 2.58
CA ARG A 79 -11.21 -3.48 3.67
C ARG A 79 -10.77 -4.58 4.62
N TYR A 80 -10.28 -5.69 4.08
CA TYR A 80 -9.98 -6.90 4.84
C TYR A 80 -8.51 -7.10 5.15
N SER A 81 -7.64 -6.30 4.51
CA SER A 81 -6.21 -6.25 4.81
C SER A 81 -5.55 -7.64 4.82
N PRO A 82 -5.70 -8.45 3.75
CA PRO A 82 -5.08 -9.77 3.70
C PRO A 82 -3.57 -9.67 3.91
N ALA A 83 -3.01 -10.63 4.65
CA ALA A 83 -1.57 -10.75 4.85
C ALA A 83 -0.88 -11.26 3.58
N ILE A 84 -1.57 -12.14 2.84
CA ILE A 84 -1.12 -12.66 1.55
C ILE A 84 -2.34 -12.69 0.62
N VAL A 85 -2.12 -12.29 -0.63
CA VAL A 85 -3.04 -12.55 -1.73
C VAL A 85 -2.36 -13.53 -2.68
N GLU A 86 -3.07 -14.57 -3.11
CA GLU A 86 -2.65 -15.46 -4.21
C GLU A 86 -3.54 -15.19 -5.42
N VAL A 87 -2.94 -14.94 -6.59
CA VAL A 87 -3.70 -14.71 -7.83
C VAL A 87 -3.77 -16.01 -8.62
N LEU A 88 -4.97 -16.58 -8.76
CA LEU A 88 -5.20 -17.83 -9.50
C LEU A 88 -5.43 -17.58 -11.00
N GLY A 89 -5.87 -16.38 -11.36
CA GLY A 89 -6.05 -15.97 -12.75
C GLY A 89 -6.69 -14.58 -12.87
N PRO A 90 -6.67 -13.96 -14.06
CA PRO A 90 -6.00 -14.44 -15.28
C PRO A 90 -4.46 -14.30 -15.19
N GLY A 91 -3.73 -14.94 -16.10
CA GLY A 91 -2.26 -14.84 -16.14
C GLY A 91 -1.74 -13.45 -16.54
N LYS A 92 -2.56 -12.70 -17.29
CA LYS A 92 -2.36 -11.32 -17.69
C LYS A 92 -3.71 -10.60 -17.63
N LEU A 93 -3.70 -9.35 -17.23
CA LEU A 93 -4.83 -8.44 -17.19
C LEU A 93 -4.46 -7.17 -17.96
N GLU A 94 -5.38 -6.64 -18.76
CA GLU A 94 -5.22 -5.34 -19.42
C GLU A 94 -6.23 -4.35 -18.82
N ILE A 95 -5.79 -3.14 -18.51
CA ILE A 95 -6.63 -2.08 -17.96
C ILE A 95 -6.38 -0.74 -18.65
N GLU A 96 -7.45 0.00 -18.93
CA GLU A 96 -7.33 1.36 -19.42
C GLU A 96 -6.79 2.29 -18.32
N SER A 97 -5.88 3.19 -18.68
CA SER A 97 -5.27 4.15 -17.75
C SER A 97 -6.30 4.98 -16.99
N LYS A 98 -7.42 5.34 -17.64
CA LYS A 98 -8.52 6.08 -17.02
C LYS A 98 -9.25 5.29 -15.95
N GLU A 99 -9.36 3.99 -16.11
CA GLU A 99 -9.96 3.11 -15.12
C GLU A 99 -9.00 2.89 -13.95
N LEU A 100 -7.73 2.62 -14.25
CA LEU A 100 -6.68 2.49 -13.25
C LEU A 100 -6.57 3.76 -12.39
N MET A 101 -6.63 4.96 -12.98
CA MET A 101 -6.64 6.22 -12.22
C MET A 101 -7.78 6.33 -11.22
N LYS A 102 -8.97 5.78 -11.51
CA LYS A 102 -10.09 5.77 -10.55
C LYS A 102 -9.79 4.87 -9.36
N ILE A 103 -9.23 3.68 -9.63
CA ILE A 103 -8.83 2.72 -8.59
C ILE A 103 -7.75 3.33 -7.70
N LEU A 104 -6.71 3.94 -8.28
CA LEU A 104 -5.65 4.63 -7.54
C LEU A 104 -6.19 5.80 -6.71
N GLY A 105 -7.20 6.52 -7.21
CA GLY A 105 -7.90 7.56 -6.46
C GLY A 105 -8.64 7.01 -5.23
N GLU A 106 -9.31 5.86 -5.37
CA GLU A 106 -9.97 5.17 -4.25
C GLU A 106 -8.95 4.71 -3.19
N VAL A 107 -7.81 4.15 -3.64
CA VAL A 107 -6.69 3.77 -2.76
C VAL A 107 -6.16 4.99 -2.01
N SER A 108 -5.88 6.09 -2.72
CA SER A 108 -5.38 7.33 -2.13
C SER A 108 -6.32 7.87 -1.06
N LEU A 109 -7.62 7.92 -1.35
CA LEU A 109 -8.64 8.39 -0.41
C LEU A 109 -8.72 7.50 0.84
N PHE A 110 -8.69 6.18 0.66
CA PHE A 110 -8.77 5.24 1.77
C PHE A 110 -7.53 5.32 2.66
N MET A 111 -6.34 5.29 2.06
CA MET A 111 -5.06 5.34 2.76
C MET A 111 -4.83 6.69 3.42
N GLY A 112 -5.21 7.80 2.78
CA GLY A 112 -5.15 9.13 3.37
C GLY A 112 -5.94 9.22 4.68
N LYS A 113 -7.18 8.69 4.72
CA LYS A 113 -7.99 8.62 5.95
C LYS A 113 -7.34 7.79 7.05
N LEU A 114 -6.67 6.68 6.69
CA LEU A 114 -5.94 5.88 7.66
C LEU A 114 -4.71 6.63 8.18
N MET A 115 -3.97 7.32 7.32
CA MET A 115 -2.79 8.09 7.72
C MET A 115 -3.14 9.30 8.57
N GLU A 116 -4.26 9.98 8.33
CA GLU A 116 -4.78 11.03 9.21
C GLU A 116 -5.01 10.51 10.64
N LYS A 117 -5.46 9.26 10.76
CA LYS A 117 -5.78 8.63 12.05
C LYS A 117 -4.56 7.97 12.73
N PHE A 118 -3.66 7.38 11.97
CA PHE A 118 -2.59 6.49 12.47
C PHE A 118 -1.17 6.98 12.13
N GLY A 119 -1.05 8.15 11.51
CA GLY A 119 0.21 8.74 11.02
C GLY A 119 0.62 8.23 9.64
N GLY A 120 1.55 8.94 9.00
CA GLY A 120 2.05 8.58 7.67
C GLY A 120 2.72 7.21 7.60
N LEU A 121 2.68 6.58 6.43
CA LEU A 121 3.28 5.26 6.21
C LEU A 121 4.75 5.36 5.78
N ALA A 122 5.06 6.31 4.89
CA ALA A 122 6.40 6.52 4.36
C ALA A 122 7.35 7.03 5.46
N VAL A 123 8.22 6.15 5.94
CA VAL A 123 9.32 6.48 6.87
C VAL A 123 10.60 5.93 6.28
N TYR A 124 11.49 6.82 5.86
CA TYR A 124 12.79 6.43 5.33
C TYR A 124 13.85 6.51 6.44
N PRO A 125 14.86 5.61 6.42
CA PRO A 125 16.08 5.85 7.16
C PRO A 125 16.76 7.13 6.64
N LYS A 126 17.80 7.59 7.34
CA LYS A 126 18.59 8.73 6.84
C LYS A 126 19.06 8.45 5.41
N LEU A 127 18.77 9.38 4.50
CA LEU A 127 19.06 9.26 3.07
C LEU A 127 20.39 9.95 2.70
N ASP A 128 21.22 10.23 3.70
CA ASP A 128 22.47 10.99 3.55
C ASP A 128 23.45 10.27 2.61
N ASP A 129 23.51 8.93 2.69
CA ASP A 129 24.39 8.07 1.88
C ASP A 129 23.83 7.69 0.51
N ILE A 130 22.60 8.13 0.20
CA ILE A 130 21.92 7.79 -1.05
C ILE A 130 22.32 8.81 -2.11
N PRO A 131 22.82 8.38 -3.28
CA PRO A 131 23.20 9.30 -4.33
C PRO A 131 21.99 10.09 -4.83
N THR A 132 22.22 11.34 -5.19
CA THR A 132 21.20 12.15 -5.87
C THR A 132 20.88 11.50 -7.21
N PRO A 133 19.60 11.19 -7.50
CA PRO A 133 19.23 10.54 -8.74
C PRO A 133 19.30 11.51 -9.93
N ASP A 134 19.47 10.95 -11.12
CA ASP A 134 19.32 11.69 -12.36
C ASP A 134 17.86 12.13 -12.55
N ILE A 135 17.68 13.40 -12.93
CA ILE A 135 16.37 13.99 -13.18
C ILE A 135 16.33 14.52 -14.62
N GLY A 136 15.28 14.11 -15.34
CA GLY A 136 15.05 14.51 -16.71
C GLY A 136 15.59 13.49 -17.70
N TYR A 137 14.68 12.90 -18.47
CA TYR A 137 14.96 11.92 -19.50
C TYR A 137 14.56 12.50 -20.85
N SER A 138 15.31 12.15 -21.90
CA SER A 138 14.93 12.47 -23.27
C SER A 138 13.66 11.71 -23.65
N ARG A 139 12.99 12.14 -24.72
CA ARG A 139 11.78 11.47 -25.20
C ARG A 139 12.07 10.03 -25.65
N GLU A 140 13.21 9.80 -26.30
CA GLU A 140 13.63 8.47 -26.75
C GLU A 140 13.88 7.52 -25.56
N GLU A 141 14.51 8.00 -24.49
CA GLU A 141 14.70 7.22 -23.26
C GLU A 141 13.37 6.90 -22.58
N ILE A 142 12.44 7.86 -22.49
CA ILE A 142 11.09 7.65 -21.95
C ILE A 142 10.35 6.57 -22.74
N GLU A 143 10.42 6.60 -24.08
CA GLU A 143 9.78 5.61 -24.93
C GLU A 143 10.37 4.22 -24.72
N SER A 144 11.70 4.08 -24.63
CA SER A 144 12.35 2.81 -24.30
C SER A 144 11.94 2.30 -22.92
N LEU A 145 11.90 3.15 -21.89
CA LEU A 145 11.44 2.77 -20.54
C LEU A 145 9.97 2.29 -20.53
N ILE A 146 9.11 2.82 -21.39
CA ILE A 146 7.71 2.38 -21.48
C ILE A 146 7.61 1.05 -22.25
N VAL A 147 8.28 0.94 -23.40
CA VAL A 147 8.16 -0.22 -24.30
C VAL A 147 8.92 -1.43 -23.79
N ASP A 148 10.17 -1.23 -23.37
CA ASP A 148 11.08 -2.31 -22.99
C ASP A 148 10.86 -2.75 -21.54
N ASP A 149 10.69 -1.78 -20.62
CA ASP A 149 10.56 -2.06 -19.19
C ASP A 149 9.10 -2.07 -18.68
N ARG A 150 8.11 -1.82 -19.56
CA ARG A 150 6.68 -1.72 -19.22
C ARG A 150 6.38 -0.65 -18.14
N ASN A 151 7.16 0.43 -18.09
CA ASN A 151 6.90 1.52 -17.17
C ASN A 151 5.67 2.34 -17.58
N ILE A 152 5.04 2.94 -16.58
CA ILE A 152 3.95 3.89 -16.72
C ILE A 152 4.52 5.28 -16.47
N LEU A 153 4.33 6.20 -17.40
CA LEU A 153 4.61 7.62 -17.23
C LEU A 153 3.38 8.31 -16.61
N TYR A 154 3.54 8.91 -15.43
CA TYR A 154 2.45 9.57 -14.72
C TYR A 154 2.90 10.81 -13.97
N ARG A 155 1.94 11.69 -13.69
CA ARG A 155 2.09 12.80 -12.75
C ARG A 155 1.50 12.43 -11.41
N PHE A 156 2.19 12.85 -10.37
CA PHE A 156 1.92 12.48 -9.00
C PHE A 156 2.10 13.72 -8.13
N VAL A 157 1.08 14.07 -7.36
CA VAL A 157 1.12 15.24 -6.48
C VAL A 157 0.80 14.80 -5.06
N ILE A 158 1.67 15.14 -4.11
CA ILE A 158 1.52 14.81 -2.69
C ILE A 158 1.69 16.06 -1.82
N GLU A 159 1.09 16.01 -0.64
CA GLU A 159 1.39 16.96 0.42
C GLU A 159 2.73 16.62 1.06
N VAL A 160 3.55 17.64 1.31
CA VAL A 160 4.88 17.50 1.93
C VAL A 160 5.05 18.50 3.06
N PHE A 161 5.77 18.06 4.09
CA PHE A 161 6.09 18.83 5.28
C PHE A 161 7.57 18.68 5.59
N GLY A 162 8.25 19.77 5.96
CA GLY A 162 9.68 19.72 6.26
C GLY A 162 10.26 21.05 6.73
N GLU A 163 11.58 21.16 6.68
CA GLU A 163 12.28 22.38 7.12
C GLU A 163 12.27 23.47 6.05
N ASN A 164 12.61 23.12 4.81
CA ASN A 164 12.64 24.04 3.67
C ASN A 164 12.39 23.29 2.35
N GLU A 165 12.09 24.07 1.30
CA GLU A 165 11.75 23.56 -0.03
C GLU A 165 12.86 22.70 -0.65
N GLU A 166 14.12 23.15 -0.57
CA GLU A 166 15.26 22.49 -1.20
C GLU A 166 15.56 21.13 -0.55
N GLY A 167 15.55 21.07 0.78
CA GLY A 167 15.74 19.83 1.54
C GLY A 167 14.63 18.81 1.30
N ILE A 168 13.38 19.27 1.16
CA ILE A 168 12.27 18.39 0.79
C ILE A 168 12.48 17.84 -0.62
N LYS A 169 12.84 18.71 -1.58
CA LYS A 169 13.08 18.29 -2.96
C LYS A 169 14.17 17.24 -3.05
N GLU A 170 15.30 17.42 -2.37
CA GLU A 170 16.39 16.46 -2.35
C GLU A 170 15.97 15.14 -1.68
N THR A 171 15.38 15.22 -0.49
CA THR A 171 14.93 14.04 0.27
C THR A 171 13.92 13.22 -0.53
N MET A 172 12.95 13.89 -1.15
CA MET A 172 11.92 13.23 -1.93
C MET A 172 12.45 12.67 -3.25
N ALA A 173 13.41 13.33 -3.90
CA ALA A 173 14.08 12.75 -5.08
C ALA A 173 14.76 11.43 -4.71
N LYS A 174 15.52 11.40 -3.61
CA LYS A 174 16.17 10.19 -3.12
C LYS A 174 15.16 9.11 -2.73
N ALA A 175 14.12 9.47 -2.00
CA ALA A 175 13.06 8.54 -1.60
C ALA A 175 12.37 7.89 -2.80
N LEU A 176 11.93 8.70 -3.77
CA LEU A 176 11.27 8.20 -4.99
C LEU A 176 12.21 7.30 -5.82
N SER A 177 13.50 7.62 -5.88
CA SER A 177 14.50 6.78 -6.55
C SER A 177 14.66 5.41 -5.88
N ILE A 178 14.71 5.36 -4.54
CA ILE A 178 14.79 4.10 -3.77
C ILE A 178 13.55 3.23 -3.98
N GLU A 179 12.38 3.86 -4.08
CA GLU A 179 11.11 3.18 -4.40
C GLU A 179 11.08 2.65 -5.85
N GLY A 180 12.11 2.91 -6.65
CA GLY A 180 12.26 2.38 -8.01
C GLY A 180 11.78 3.32 -9.11
N CYS A 181 11.54 4.60 -8.81
CA CYS A 181 11.07 5.56 -9.82
C CYS A 181 12.22 6.16 -10.63
N ARG A 182 11.98 6.38 -11.92
CA ARG A 182 12.74 7.31 -12.76
C ARG A 182 12.04 8.66 -12.73
N ILE A 183 12.77 9.72 -12.35
CA ILE A 183 12.18 11.05 -12.13
C ILE A 183 12.40 11.91 -13.37
N ASN A 184 11.35 12.20 -14.12
CA ASN A 184 11.46 13.08 -15.29
C ASN A 184 11.39 14.56 -14.90
N LYS A 185 10.48 14.91 -13.99
CA LYS A 185 10.32 16.29 -13.50
C LYS A 185 9.99 16.28 -12.02
N LEU A 186 10.50 17.27 -11.29
CA LEU A 186 10.23 17.45 -9.87
C LEU A 186 10.12 18.94 -9.53
N ALA A 187 8.97 19.33 -9.00
CA ALA A 187 8.69 20.67 -8.52
C ALA A 187 8.11 20.61 -7.11
N VAL A 188 8.48 21.57 -6.27
CA VAL A 188 7.92 21.75 -4.94
C VAL A 188 7.41 23.19 -4.87
N GLN A 189 6.23 23.38 -4.29
CA GLN A 189 5.68 24.69 -4.06
C GLN A 189 4.98 24.70 -2.71
N GLY A 190 5.26 25.69 -1.88
CA GLY A 190 4.67 25.78 -0.55
C GLY A 190 4.97 27.09 0.13
N GLN A 191 4.64 27.14 1.42
CA GLN A 191 4.87 28.28 2.27
C GLN A 191 5.29 27.81 3.66
N GLU A 192 5.98 28.69 4.38
CA GLU A 192 6.34 28.44 5.77
C GLU A 192 5.13 28.77 6.67
N GLU A 193 4.65 27.76 7.40
CA GLU A 193 3.58 27.88 8.39
C GLU A 193 4.12 27.41 9.75
N GLU A 194 4.03 28.26 10.77
CA GLU A 194 4.42 27.93 12.15
C GLU A 194 5.87 27.39 12.28
N GLY A 195 6.79 27.89 11.45
CA GLY A 195 8.21 27.48 11.46
C GLY A 195 8.48 26.12 10.81
N ARG A 196 7.53 25.62 10.00
CA ARG A 196 7.70 24.43 9.15
C ARG A 196 7.25 24.73 7.73
N PHE A 197 7.98 24.24 6.75
CA PHE A 197 7.53 24.28 5.37
C PHE A 197 6.37 23.29 5.19
N LYS A 198 5.27 23.78 4.60
CA LYS A 198 4.15 22.98 4.14
C LYS A 198 3.88 23.29 2.69
N GLY A 199 3.74 22.27 1.86
CA GLY A 199 3.54 22.48 0.43
C GLY A 199 3.07 21.24 -0.31
N LEU A 200 3.08 21.37 -1.63
CA LEU A 200 2.82 20.30 -2.59
C LEU A 200 4.11 19.99 -3.33
N LEU A 201 4.40 18.70 -3.46
CA LEU A 201 5.40 18.19 -4.38
C LEU A 201 4.68 17.59 -5.59
N ALA A 202 5.01 18.08 -6.79
CA ALA A 202 4.55 17.56 -8.05
C ALA A 202 5.71 16.89 -8.78
N ALA A 203 5.54 15.61 -9.11
CA ALA A 203 6.53 14.82 -9.84
C ALA A 203 5.93 14.24 -11.12
N GLU A 204 6.74 14.17 -12.18
CA GLU A 204 6.48 13.34 -13.36
C GLU A 204 7.44 12.16 -13.30
N LEU A 205 6.88 10.96 -13.14
CA LEU A 205 7.60 9.74 -12.79
C LEU A 205 7.36 8.66 -13.84
N LEU A 206 8.35 7.79 -14.02
CA LEU A 206 8.19 6.50 -14.68
C LEU A 206 8.48 5.39 -13.67
N SER A 207 7.57 4.44 -13.56
CA SER A 207 7.76 3.25 -12.73
C SER A 207 6.85 2.11 -13.17
N SER A 208 7.08 0.92 -12.61
CA SER A 208 6.23 -0.25 -12.83
C SER A 208 4.83 -0.05 -12.25
N PHE A 209 3.89 -0.92 -12.64
CA PHE A 209 2.56 -0.99 -12.04
C PHE A 209 2.60 -1.17 -10.51
N GLU A 210 3.47 -2.07 -10.03
CA GLU A 210 3.64 -2.34 -8.59
C GLU A 210 4.08 -1.07 -7.86
N THR A 211 5.14 -0.42 -8.35
CA THR A 211 5.69 0.79 -7.75
C THR A 211 4.65 1.92 -7.71
N LEU A 212 3.87 2.12 -8.78
CA LEU A 212 2.80 3.12 -8.81
C LEU A 212 1.75 2.87 -7.70
N PHE A 213 1.32 1.62 -7.51
CA PHE A 213 0.42 1.27 -6.40
C PHE A 213 1.07 1.45 -5.03
N GLN A 214 2.33 1.07 -4.89
CA GLN A 214 3.07 1.24 -3.64
C GLN A 214 3.17 2.71 -3.24
N LEU A 215 3.54 3.58 -4.18
CA LEU A 215 3.58 5.03 -3.94
C LEU A 215 2.20 5.58 -3.59
N THR A 216 1.17 5.15 -4.30
CA THR A 216 -0.21 5.55 -4.03
C THR A 216 -0.63 5.17 -2.61
N GLY A 217 -0.31 3.95 -2.18
CA GLY A 217 -0.61 3.46 -0.84
C GLY A 217 0.22 4.12 0.27
N LYS A 218 1.50 4.43 0.01
CA LYS A 218 2.44 5.00 0.99
C LYS A 218 2.30 6.50 1.22
N TYR A 219 1.91 7.23 0.18
CA TYR A 219 1.88 8.69 0.20
C TYR A 219 0.48 9.29 0.07
N ALA A 220 -0.53 8.51 -0.33
CA ALA A 220 -1.90 8.98 -0.50
C ALA A 220 -2.00 10.30 -1.29
N PRO A 221 -1.56 10.32 -2.55
CA PRO A 221 -1.46 11.55 -3.34
C PRO A 221 -2.80 12.27 -3.50
N VAL A 222 -2.72 13.59 -3.54
CA VAL A 222 -3.89 14.46 -3.79
C VAL A 222 -4.32 14.43 -5.26
N ALA A 223 -3.40 14.11 -6.16
CA ALA A 223 -3.69 13.93 -7.57
C ALA A 223 -2.73 12.92 -8.23
N ILE A 224 -3.28 12.06 -9.08
CA ILE A 224 -2.54 11.17 -9.98
C ILE A 224 -3.11 11.35 -11.39
N SER A 225 -2.24 11.42 -12.39
CA SER A 225 -2.62 11.43 -13.80
C SER A 225 -1.66 10.58 -14.63
N ILE A 226 -2.15 9.46 -15.15
CA ILE A 226 -1.37 8.62 -16.08
C ILE A 226 -1.35 9.31 -17.44
N ILE A 227 -0.15 9.51 -17.98
CA ILE A 227 0.09 10.12 -19.28
C ILE A 227 0.16 9.02 -20.34
N GLU A 228 1.03 8.02 -20.13
CA GLU A 228 1.26 6.90 -21.06
C GLU A 228 1.64 5.64 -20.25
N PRO A 229 1.32 4.43 -20.73
CA PRO A 229 0.49 4.12 -21.89
C PRO A 229 -1.03 4.27 -21.62
N GLU A 230 -1.85 4.21 -22.68
CA GLU A 230 -3.31 4.21 -22.55
C GLU A 230 -3.87 2.89 -22.00
N ILE A 231 -3.20 1.78 -22.28
CA ILE A 231 -3.52 0.43 -21.80
C ILE A 231 -2.31 -0.07 -21.02
N ILE A 232 -2.55 -0.51 -19.78
CA ILE A 232 -1.53 -1.06 -18.89
C ILE A 232 -1.70 -2.57 -18.85
N ASP A 233 -0.59 -3.26 -19.13
CA ASP A 233 -0.48 -4.71 -19.03
C ASP A 233 0.01 -5.11 -17.65
N ILE A 234 -0.76 -5.95 -16.95
CA ILE A 234 -0.48 -6.40 -15.60
C ILE A 234 -0.37 -7.92 -15.60
N THR A 235 0.76 -8.46 -15.16
CA THR A 235 0.92 -9.91 -14.95
C THR A 235 0.29 -10.35 -13.64
N ALA A 236 -0.07 -11.63 -13.52
CA ALA A 236 -0.58 -12.19 -12.27
C ALA A 236 0.35 -11.94 -11.07
N ASN A 237 1.68 -12.03 -11.27
CA ASN A 237 2.67 -11.77 -10.24
C ASN A 237 2.66 -10.30 -9.79
N GLU A 238 2.62 -9.37 -10.75
CA GLU A 238 2.55 -7.93 -10.45
C GLU A 238 1.30 -7.58 -9.65
N LEU A 239 0.16 -8.16 -10.04
CA LEU A 239 -1.08 -8.00 -9.31
C LEU A 239 -1.00 -8.60 -7.91
N GLN A 240 -0.43 -9.80 -7.78
CA GLN A 240 -0.31 -10.50 -6.50
C GLN A 240 0.53 -9.70 -5.49
N ASN A 241 1.70 -9.23 -5.92
CA ASN A 241 2.60 -8.42 -5.11
C ASN A 241 1.91 -7.11 -4.70
N THR A 242 1.28 -6.44 -5.66
CA THR A 242 0.55 -5.18 -5.43
C THR A 242 -0.54 -5.33 -4.36
N LEU A 243 -1.38 -6.37 -4.48
CA LEU A 243 -2.48 -6.59 -3.53
C LEU A 243 -1.95 -7.00 -2.15
N THR A 244 -0.90 -7.81 -2.10
CA THR A 244 -0.25 -8.22 -0.85
C THR A 244 0.37 -7.03 -0.13
N ASP A 245 1.12 -6.19 -0.84
CA ASP A 245 1.72 -4.98 -0.28
C ASP A 245 0.66 -4.01 0.23
N LEU A 246 -0.41 -3.81 -0.53
CA LEU A 246 -1.52 -2.95 -0.13
C LEU A 246 -2.20 -3.46 1.15
N GLY A 247 -2.43 -4.76 1.26
CA GLY A 247 -2.91 -5.39 2.49
C GLY A 247 -1.93 -5.18 3.65
N GLY A 248 -0.63 -5.34 3.41
CA GLY A 248 0.42 -5.08 4.40
C GLY A 248 0.45 -3.63 4.89
N PHE A 249 0.25 -2.65 4.01
CA PHE A 249 0.19 -1.23 4.35
C PHE A 249 -0.98 -0.90 5.26
N VAL A 250 -2.17 -1.43 4.95
CA VAL A 250 -3.36 -1.26 5.80
C VAL A 250 -3.09 -1.89 7.16
N ASN A 251 -2.58 -3.12 7.20
CA ASN A 251 -2.27 -3.86 8.43
C ASN A 251 -1.30 -3.07 9.33
N GLU A 252 -0.21 -2.56 8.75
CA GLU A 252 0.77 -1.75 9.46
C GLU A 252 0.12 -0.52 10.11
N LEU A 253 -0.75 0.21 9.39
CA LEU A 253 -1.44 1.37 9.95
C LEU A 253 -2.40 1.01 11.08
N VAL A 254 -3.23 -0.03 10.90
CA VAL A 254 -4.27 -0.37 11.89
C VAL A 254 -3.72 -1.09 13.13
N THR A 255 -2.59 -1.78 13.02
CA THR A 255 -1.97 -2.48 14.15
C THR A 255 -0.98 -1.64 14.95
N ARG A 256 -0.53 -0.49 14.43
CA ARG A 256 0.36 0.45 15.14
C ARG A 256 -0.04 0.75 16.58
N PRO A 257 -1.32 1.07 16.91
CA PRO A 257 -1.72 1.31 18.30
C PRO A 257 -1.48 0.10 19.21
N VAL A 258 -1.76 -1.10 18.71
CA VAL A 258 -1.52 -2.35 19.43
C VAL A 258 -0.02 -2.58 19.63
N LYS A 259 0.79 -2.41 18.57
CA LYS A 259 2.26 -2.52 18.66
C LYS A 259 2.86 -1.53 19.69
N ARG A 260 2.36 -0.29 19.72
CA ARG A 260 2.79 0.72 20.73
C ARG A 260 2.47 0.27 22.15
N GLN A 261 1.25 -0.20 22.42
CA GLN A 261 0.85 -0.70 23.74
C GLN A 261 1.69 -1.90 24.19
N ILE A 262 2.02 -2.81 23.27
CA ILE A 262 2.89 -3.96 23.51
C ILE A 262 4.29 -3.50 23.93
N MET A 263 4.87 -2.54 23.19
CA MET A 263 6.20 -2.00 23.50
C MET A 263 6.22 -1.27 24.85
N GLU A 264 5.18 -0.49 25.17
CA GLU A 264 5.06 0.20 26.46
C GLU A 264 5.00 -0.78 27.63
N LYS A 265 4.24 -1.88 27.50
CA LYS A 265 4.18 -2.94 28.52
C LYS A 265 5.53 -3.61 28.74
N LYS A 266 6.20 -4.03 27.66
CA LYS A 266 7.55 -4.64 27.75
C LYS A 266 8.53 -3.68 28.44
N ASN A 267 8.57 -2.41 28.03
CA ASN A 267 9.45 -1.40 28.65
C ASN A 267 9.14 -1.15 30.13
N THR A 268 7.89 -1.33 30.56
CA THR A 268 7.48 -1.16 31.95
C THR A 268 7.87 -2.38 32.80
N GLU A 269 7.72 -3.60 32.26
CA GLU A 269 8.15 -4.84 32.91
C GLU A 269 9.67 -4.89 33.10
N PHE A 270 10.46 -4.47 32.10
CA PHE A 270 11.92 -4.33 32.23
C PHE A 270 12.35 -3.33 33.32
N LYS A 271 11.55 -2.29 33.59
CA LYS A 271 11.86 -1.30 34.64
C LYS A 271 11.47 -1.78 36.04
N LEU A 272 10.58 -2.76 36.15
CA LEU A 272 10.12 -3.31 37.43
C LEU A 272 10.91 -4.55 37.86
N ASN A 273 11.66 -5.17 36.95
CA ASN A 273 12.61 -6.25 37.22
C ASN A 273 14.07 -5.79 36.98
N PRO A 274 14.68 -4.97 37.87
CA PRO A 274 16.11 -4.69 37.86
C PRO A 274 16.98 -5.88 38.30
#